data_AF-A0A4P8TJK3-F1
#
_entry.id   AF-A0A4P8TJK3-F1
#
_cell.length_a   1.000
_cell.length_b   1.000
_cell.length_c   1.000
_cell.angle_alpha   90.00
_cell.angle_beta   90.00
_cell.angle_gamma   90.00
#
_symmetry.space_group_name_H-M   'P 1'
#
loop_
_entity.id
_entity.type
_entity.pdbx_description
1 polymer ?
#
loop_
_entity_poly.entity_id
_entity_poly.type
_entity_poly.pdbx_seq_one_letter_code
_entity_poly.pdbx_strand_id
1 'polypeptide(L)'
;MTKTYTVPPPPPHNEGKTPAAWTLSLGVVIGITLAALGMVIGMPALLVVGIVVTALSVVAGVVMSVVGLGKKRPTRSAATS
;
A
#
# COMPACT_ATOMS: atom_id res chain seq x y z
N MET A 1 9.81 7.58 -45.16
CA MET A 1 9.60 8.39 -43.94
C MET A 1 9.47 7.44 -42.76
N THR A 2 10.50 7.34 -41.92
CA THR A 2 10.49 6.52 -40.69
C THR A 2 9.66 7.23 -39.65
N LYS A 3 8.61 6.57 -39.13
CA LYS A 3 7.80 7.11 -38.03
C LYS A 3 8.64 7.04 -36.75
N THR A 4 9.09 8.19 -36.28
CA THR A 4 9.73 8.33 -34.96
C THR A 4 8.64 8.15 -33.90
N TYR A 5 8.56 6.96 -33.31
CA TYR A 5 7.72 6.73 -32.14
C TYR A 5 8.43 7.30 -30.93
N THR A 6 7.87 8.36 -30.35
CA THR A 6 8.32 8.85 -29.04
C THR A 6 7.94 7.82 -28.00
N VAL A 7 8.95 7.13 -27.46
CA VAL A 7 8.76 6.20 -26.34
C VAL A 7 8.21 7.00 -25.16
N PRO A 8 7.11 6.56 -24.52
CA PRO A 8 6.60 7.20 -23.32
C PRO A 8 7.71 7.29 -22.26
N PRO A 9 7.75 8.35 -21.43
CA PRO A 9 8.71 8.44 -20.35
C PRO A 9 8.69 7.15 -19.51
N PRO A 10 9.86 6.67 -19.05
CA PRO A 10 9.94 5.45 -18.28
C PRO A 10 8.95 5.46 -17.11
N PRO A 11 8.31 4.32 -16.79
CA PRO A 11 7.46 4.22 -15.62
C PRO A 11 8.19 4.75 -14.38
N PRO A 12 7.49 5.37 -13.42
CA PRO A 12 8.11 5.76 -12.17
C PRO A 12 8.84 4.57 -11.54
N HIS A 13 10.07 4.78 -11.08
CA HIS A 13 10.85 3.76 -10.37
C HIS A 13 10.33 3.64 -8.94
N ASN A 14 9.18 2.98 -8.80
CA ASN A 14 8.54 2.65 -7.55
C ASN A 14 8.02 1.21 -7.63
N GLU A 15 8.93 0.24 -7.47
CA GLU A 15 8.68 -1.21 -7.45
C GLU A 15 7.77 -1.68 -6.29
N GLY A 16 6.63 -1.02 -6.05
CA GLY A 16 5.78 -1.24 -4.89
C GLY A 16 6.28 -0.59 -3.60
N LYS A 17 7.41 0.13 -3.64
CA LYS A 17 8.00 0.85 -2.48
C LYS A 17 7.26 2.14 -2.13
N THR A 18 5.94 2.04 -1.92
CA THR A 18 5.12 3.16 -1.47
C THR A 18 4.83 3.04 0.02
N PRO A 19 4.80 4.16 0.78
CA PRO A 19 4.41 4.14 2.19
C PRO A 19 3.04 3.47 2.39
N ALA A 20 2.07 3.76 1.52
CA ALA A 20 0.75 3.15 1.57
C ALA A 20 0.78 1.61 1.48
N ALA A 21 1.59 1.07 0.55
CA ALA A 21 1.74 -0.37 0.38
C ALA A 21 2.43 -1.03 1.57
N TRP A 22 3.49 -0.42 2.11
CA TRP A 22 4.21 -0.95 3.27
C TRP A 22 3.37 -0.89 4.56
N THR A 23 2.64 0.20 4.79
CA THR A 23 1.74 0.34 5.95
C THR A 23 0.64 -0.71 5.92
N LEU A 24 -0.01 -0.90 4.75
CA LEU A 24 -1.03 -1.93 4.59
C LEU A 24 -0.44 -3.34 4.81
N SER A 25 0.67 -3.65 4.14
CA SER A 25 1.28 -4.98 4.17
C SER A 25 1.72 -5.38 5.58
N LEU A 26 2.54 -4.54 6.23
CA LEU A 26 3.04 -4.82 7.58
C LEU A 26 1.91 -4.85 8.60
N GLY A 27 0.98 -3.92 8.53
CA GLY A 27 -0.14 -3.84 9.47
C GLY A 27 -1.06 -5.06 9.39
N VAL A 28 -1.41 -5.50 8.17
CA VAL A 28 -2.21 -6.72 7.97
C VAL A 28 -1.46 -7.97 8.43
N VAL A 29 -0.17 -8.10 8.11
CA VAL A 29 0.65 -9.24 8.55
C VAL A 29 0.69 -9.32 10.08
N ILE A 30 0.92 -8.20 10.77
CA ILE A 30 0.94 -8.15 12.24
C ILE A 30 -0.44 -8.52 12.80
N GLY A 31 -1.52 -7.91 12.31
CA GLY A 31 -2.87 -8.17 12.82
C GLY A 31 -3.30 -9.63 12.64
N ILE A 32 -3.03 -10.23 11.47
CA ILE A 32 -3.35 -11.65 11.21
C ILE A 32 -2.47 -12.56 12.07
N THR A 33 -1.19 -12.23 12.26
CA THR A 33 -0.29 -13.01 13.14
C THR A 33 -0.80 -13.01 14.59
N LEU A 34 -1.24 -11.85 15.10
CA LEU A 34 -1.84 -11.76 16.44
C LEU A 34 -3.16 -12.54 16.53
N ALA A 35 -4.01 -12.46 15.50
CA ALA A 35 -5.27 -13.19 15.46
C ALA A 35 -5.04 -14.71 15.46
N ALA A 36 -4.12 -15.20 14.63
CA ALA A 36 -3.74 -16.60 14.57
C ALA A 36 -3.14 -17.08 15.89
N LEU A 37 -2.23 -16.29 16.50
CA LEU A 37 -1.66 -16.61 17.80
C LEU A 37 -2.74 -16.69 18.89
N GLY A 38 -3.68 -15.74 18.91
CA GLY A 38 -4.83 -15.75 19.82
C GLY A 38 -5.70 -16.99 19.68
N MET A 39 -5.89 -17.51 18.46
CA MET A 39 -6.58 -18.78 18.26
C MET A 39 -5.79 -19.96 18.81
N VAL A 40 -4.48 -20.04 18.52
CA VAL A 40 -3.62 -21.16 18.92
C VAL A 40 -3.55 -21.30 20.44
N ILE A 41 -3.44 -20.19 21.16
CA ILE A 41 -3.33 -20.19 22.63
C ILE A 41 -4.69 -20.08 23.35
N GLY A 42 -5.80 -20.04 22.61
CA GLY A 42 -7.15 -19.93 23.17
C GLY A 42 -7.44 -18.60 23.88
N MET A 43 -6.76 -17.50 23.50
CA MET A 43 -6.95 -16.18 24.10
C MET A 43 -7.84 -15.29 23.22
N PRO A 44 -9.15 -15.19 23.52
CA PRO A 44 -10.10 -14.44 22.67
C PRO A 44 -9.78 -12.95 22.61
N ALA A 45 -9.22 -12.37 23.68
CA ALA A 45 -8.79 -10.98 23.69
C ALA A 45 -7.71 -10.69 22.63
N LEU A 46 -6.75 -11.61 22.46
CA LEU A 46 -5.68 -11.46 21.47
C LEU A 46 -6.20 -11.60 20.04
N LEU A 47 -7.21 -12.47 19.84
CA LEU A 47 -7.93 -12.59 18.57
C LEU A 47 -8.63 -11.27 18.20
N VAL A 48 -9.35 -10.66 19.15
CA VAL A 48 -10.02 -9.37 18.92
C VAL A 48 -9.02 -8.27 18.61
N VAL A 49 -7.90 -8.22 19.34
CA VAL A 49 -6.81 -7.26 19.08
C VAL A 49 -6.27 -7.44 17.65
N GLY A 50 -6.00 -8.67 17.22
CA GLY A 50 -5.53 -8.95 15.87
C GLY A 50 -6.51 -8.46 14.79
N ILE A 51 -7.80 -8.75 14.96
CA ILE A 51 -8.87 -8.29 14.05
C ILE A 51 -8.91 -6.75 13.96
N VAL A 52 -8.88 -6.06 15.12
CA VAL A 52 -8.91 -4.60 15.17
C VAL A 52 -7.68 -4.01 14.48
N VAL A 53 -6.48 -4.55 14.73
CA VAL A 53 -5.25 -4.09 14.08
C VAL A 53 -5.32 -4.29 12.56
N THR A 54 -5.81 -5.43 12.09
CA THR A 54 -5.99 -5.66 10.65
C THR A 54 -6.97 -4.66 10.04
N ALA A 55 -8.12 -4.43 10.68
CA ALA A 55 -9.12 -3.46 10.19
C ALA A 55 -8.55 -2.04 10.12
N LEU A 56 -7.85 -1.59 11.16
CA LEU A 56 -7.19 -0.28 11.19
C LEU A 56 -6.11 -0.15 10.10
N SER A 57 -5.36 -1.20 9.84
CA SER A 57 -4.31 -1.23 8.81
C SER A 57 -4.89 -1.09 7.41
N VAL A 58 -6.03 -1.74 7.14
CA VAL A 58 -6.77 -1.59 5.88
C VAL A 58 -7.26 -0.16 5.72
N VAL A 59 -7.90 0.40 6.75
CA VAL A 59 -8.39 1.78 6.72
C VAL A 59 -7.23 2.76 6.48
N ALA A 60 -6.12 2.63 7.21
CA ALA A 60 -4.94 3.48 7.04
C ALA A 60 -4.33 3.39 5.63
N GLY A 61 -4.19 2.16 5.09
CA GLY A 61 -3.67 1.93 3.75
C GLY A 61 -4.55 2.52 2.64
N VAL A 62 -5.87 2.41 2.79
CA VAL A 62 -6.84 3.03 1.87
C VAL A 62 -6.77 4.55 1.96
N VAL A 63 -6.76 5.13 3.16
CA VAL A 63 -6.64 6.59 3.35
C VAL A 63 -5.34 7.10 2.72
N MET A 64 -4.21 6.45 2.99
CA MET A 64 -2.93 6.79 2.36
C MET A 64 -2.98 6.70 0.83
N SER A 65 -3.66 5.69 0.29
CA SER A 65 -3.82 5.53 -1.17
C SER A 65 -4.63 6.67 -1.78
N VAL A 66 -5.70 7.11 -1.10
CA VAL A 66 -6.58 8.20 -1.54
C VAL A 66 -5.89 9.56 -1.51
N VAL A 67 -5.09 9.85 -0.47
CA VAL A 67 -4.33 11.11 -0.39
C VAL A 67 -3.10 11.16 -1.31
N GLY A 68 -2.87 10.11 -2.11
CA GLY A 68 -1.83 10.08 -3.13
C GLY A 68 -0.49 9.49 -2.68
N LEU A 69 -0.41 8.92 -1.46
CA LEU A 69 0.80 8.22 -0.99
C LEU A 69 0.99 6.85 -1.65
N GLY A 70 -0.04 6.33 -2.34
CA GLY A 70 0.01 5.06 -3.09
C GLY A 70 0.47 5.20 -4.54
N LYS A 71 0.50 6.41 -5.11
CA LYS A 71 0.94 6.65 -6.50
C LYS A 71 1.74 7.94 -6.58
N LYS A 72 3.01 7.89 -6.98
CA LYS A 72 3.69 9.09 -7.47
C LYS A 72 2.99 9.47 -8.79
N ARG A 73 2.14 10.51 -8.78
CA ARG A 73 1.56 11.05 -10.02
C ARG A 73 2.72 11.32 -10.98
N PRO A 74 2.66 10.86 -12.24
CA PRO A 74 3.64 11.28 -13.23
C PRO A 74 3.59 12.80 -13.25
N THR A 75 4.71 13.45 -12.91
CA THR A 75 4.86 14.89 -13.04
C THR A 75 4.60 15.20 -14.51
N ARG A 76 3.47 15.83 -14.82
CA ARG A 76 3.26 16.43 -16.14
C ARG A 76 4.20 17.64 -16.21
N SER A 77 5.46 17.38 -16.48
CA SER A 77 6.43 18.40 -16.89
C SER A 77 6.79 18.08 -18.35
N ALA A 78 6.81 19.12 -19.20
CA ALA A 78 6.95 19.08 -20.66
C ALA A 78 5.64 19.00 -21.48
N ALA A 79 4.71 19.93 -21.24
CA ALA A 79 3.73 20.30 -22.27
C ALA A 79 3.34 21.78 -22.22
N THR A 80 4.29 22.70 -21.96
CA THR A 80 4.16 24.13 -22.30
C THR A 80 5.58 24.75 -22.28
N SER A 81 5.84 25.59 -23.29
CA SER A 81 7.07 26.29 -23.71
C SER A 81 8.15 25.44 -24.40
#